data_AF-A0A4R3E873-F1
#
_entry.id   AF-A0A4R3E873-F1
#
_cell.length_a   1.000
_cell.length_b   1.000
_cell.length_c   1.000
_cell.angle_alpha   90.00
_cell.angle_beta   90.00
_cell.angle_gamma   90.00
#
_symmetry.space_group_name_H-M   'P 1'
#
loop_
_entity.id
_entity.type
_entity.pdbx_description
1 polymer ?
#
loop_
_entity_poly.entity_id
_entity_poly.type
_entity_poly.pdbx_seq_one_letter_code
_entity_poly.pdbx_strand_id
1 'polypeptide(L)' 'MNAIYYEEKIRQFRRREIERTRQAGLSAYVLNEDGSVLHIAPDGKKELIVVQGGRRQVTPVECVGAGR' A
#
# COMPACT_ATOMS: atom_id res chain seq x y z
N MET A 1 27.32 -1.59 6.46
CA MET A 1 25.99 -2.23 6.40
C MET A 1 25.30 -1.76 5.14
N ASN A 2 24.88 -2.69 4.27
CA ASN A 2 24.40 -2.37 2.92
C ASN A 2 22.92 -1.96 2.99
N ALA A 3 22.61 -0.68 2.74
CA ALA A 3 21.25 -0.13 2.84
C ALA A 3 20.20 -0.93 2.03
N ILE A 4 20.64 -1.54 0.92
CA ILE A 4 19.84 -2.39 0.04
C ILE A 4 19.22 -3.60 0.78
N TYR A 5 19.93 -4.18 1.75
CA TYR A 5 19.43 -5.32 2.53
C TYR A 5 18.26 -4.94 3.45
N TYR A 6 18.32 -3.74 4.04
CA TYR A 6 17.29 -3.24 4.94
C TYR A 6 16.02 -2.84 4.17
N GLU A 7 16.19 -2.17 3.03
CA GLU A 7 15.11 -1.83 2.11
C GLU A 7 14.33 -3.08 1.69
N GLU A 8 15.03 -4.16 1.34
CA GLU A 8 14.39 -5.40 0.91
C GLU A 8 13.63 -6.09 2.06
N LYS A 9 14.23 -6.15 3.26
CA LYS A 9 13.57 -6.67 4.47
C LYS A 9 12.29 -5.92 4.80
N ILE A 10 12.32 -4.59 4.74
CA ILE A 10 11.15 -3.74 4.99
C ILE A 10 10.07 -4.01 3.94
N ARG A 11 10.45 -4.12 2.66
CA ARG A 11 9.52 -4.44 1.58
C ARG A 11 8.83 -5.80 1.79
N GLN A 12 9.59 -6.83 2.17
CA GLN A 12 9.03 -8.16 2.45
C GLN A 12 8.10 -8.15 3.66
N PHE A 13 8.47 -7.43 4.73
CA PHE A 13 7.63 -7.26 5.92
C PHE A 13 6.29 -6.59 5.56
N ARG A 14 6.34 -5.45 4.85
CA ARG A 14 5.13 -4.74 4.41
C ARG A 14 4.20 -5.63 3.59
N ARG A 15 4.75 -6.40 2.64
CA ARG A 15 3.95 -7.34 1.83
C ARG A 15 3.22 -8.36 2.70
N ARG A 16 3.92 -8.98 3.65
CA ARG A 16 3.36 -10.03 4.51
C ARG A 16 2.24 -9.51 5.40
N GLU A 17 2.41 -8.32 5.97
CA GLU A 17 1.41 -7.73 6.85
C GLU A 17 0.16 -7.29 6.07
N ILE A 18 0.32 -6.76 4.85
CA ILE A 18 -0.80 -6.47 3.95
C ILE A 18 -1.58 -7.74 3.62
N GLU A 19 -0.89 -8.83 3.28
CA GLU A 19 -1.53 -10.12 2.98
C GLU A 19 -2.30 -10.67 4.19
N ARG A 20 -1.69 -10.64 5.38
CA ARG A 20 -2.35 -11.05 6.64
C ARG A 20 -3.59 -10.22 6.94
N THR A 21 -3.51 -8.90 6.76
CA THR A 21 -4.62 -7.97 6.98
C THR A 21 -5.78 -8.30 6.04
N ARG A 22 -5.48 -8.56 4.76
CA ARG A 22 -6.48 -9.01 3.78
C ARG A 22 -7.10 -10.36 4.13
N GLN A 23 -6.29 -11.34 4.54
CA GLN A 23 -6.78 -12.66 4.97
C GLN A 23 -7.70 -12.57 6.19
N ALA A 24 -7.48 -11.59 7.07
CA ALA A 24 -8.34 -11.31 8.22
C ALA A 24 -9.63 -10.54 7.87
N GLY A 25 -9.86 -10.21 6.58
CA GLY A 25 -11.00 -9.40 6.16
C GLY A 25 -10.87 -7.92 6.58
N LEU A 26 -9.67 -7.47 6.92
CA LEU A 26 -9.39 -6.11 7.35
C LEU A 26 -8.82 -5.28 6.19
N SER A 27 -8.96 -3.96 6.31
CA SER A 27 -8.35 -3.00 5.38
C SER A 27 -6.95 -2.62 5.86
N ALA A 28 -6.00 -2.47 4.93
CA ALA A 28 -4.66 -1.99 5.22
C ALA A 28 -4.48 -0.54 4.72
N TYR A 29 -3.73 0.25 5.47
CA TYR A 29 -3.39 1.63 5.11
C TYR A 29 -1.86 1.79 5.13
N VAL A 30 -1.29 2.27 4.03
CA VAL A 30 0.14 2.54 3.92
C VAL A 30 0.33 4.03 3.68
N LEU A 31 0.97 4.72 4.62
CA LEU A 31 1.39 6.10 4.46
C LEU A 31 2.69 6.15 3.65
N ASN A 32 2.66 6.87 2.53
CA ASN A 32 3.82 7.15 1.69
C ASN A 32 4.53 8.42 2.17
N GLU A 33 5.80 8.57 1.78
CA GLU A 33 6.64 9.71 2.19
C GLU A 33 6.15 11.06 1.64
N ASP A 34 5.46 11.05 0.50
CA ASP A 34 4.80 12.22 -0.09
C ASP A 34 3.50 12.61 0.63
N GLY A 35 3.14 11.90 1.70
CA GLY A 35 1.92 12.11 2.49
C GLY A 35 0.67 11.49 1.87
N SER A 36 0.78 10.78 0.73
CA SER A 36 -0.33 10.00 0.19
C SER A 36 -0.57 8.72 0.99
N VAL A 37 -1.79 8.23 1.00
CA VAL A 37 -2.17 7.00 1.71
C VAL A 37 -2.69 5.98 0.70
N LEU A 38 -2.03 4.84 0.60
CA LEU A 38 -2.53 3.68 -0.12
C LEU A 38 -3.48 2.90 0.79
N HIS A 39 -4.76 2.91 0.45
CA HIS A 39 -5.78 2.07 1.05
C HIS A 39 -5.88 0.75 0.27
N ILE A 40 -5.90 -0.37 0.99
CA ILE A 40 -6.04 -1.71 0.44
C ILE A 40 -7.21 -2.37 1.13
N ALA A 41 -8.32 -2.50 0.40
CA ALA A 41 -9.52 -3.15 0.87
C ALA A 41 -9.31 -4.67 1.01
N PRO A 42 -10.10 -5.35 1.87
CA PRO A 42 -9.99 -6.79 2.07
C PRO A 42 -10.25 -7.60 0.79
N ASP A 43 -11.11 -7.10 -0.11
CA ASP A 43 -11.37 -7.69 -1.43
C ASP A 43 -10.17 -7.54 -2.40
N GLY A 44 -9.14 -6.80 -2.01
CA GLY A 44 -7.94 -6.56 -2.80
C GLY A 44 -7.99 -5.31 -3.67
N LYS A 45 -9.10 -4.57 -3.69
CA LYS A 45 -9.13 -3.26 -4.33
C LYS A 45 -8.18 -2.31 -3.63
N LYS A 46 -7.55 -1.44 -4.41
CA LYS A 46 -6.59 -0.47 -3.92
C LYS A 46 -6.98 0.92 -4.36
N GLU A 47 -6.85 1.87 -3.45
CA GLU A 47 -7.18 3.27 -3.66
C GLU A 47 -6.04 4.13 -3.13
N LEU A 48 -5.59 5.11 -3.91
CA LEU A 48 -4.65 6.11 -3.47
C LEU A 48 -5.43 7.33 -2.99
N ILE A 49 -5.26 7.67 -1.72
CA ILE A 49 -5.86 8.83 -1.09
C ILE A 49 -4.77 9.91 -1.02
N VAL A 50 -4.99 11.03 -1.69
CA VAL A 50 -4.08 12.18 -1.66
C VAL A 50 -4.85 13.38 -1.12
N VAL A 51 -4.24 14.14 -0.21
CA VAL A 51 -4.79 15.41 0.27
C VAL A 51 -4.03 16.55 -0.42
N GLN A 52 -4.67 17.21 -1.39
CA GLN A 52 -4.11 18.39 -2.06
C GLN A 52 -5.01 19.60 -1.77
N GLY A 53 -4.43 20.69 -1.28
CA GLY A 53 -5.17 21.93 -0.97
C GLY A 53 -6.32 21.74 0.02
N GLY A 54 -6.18 20.80 0.98
CA GLY A 54 -7.23 20.47 1.95
C GLY A 54 -8.40 19.64 1.38
N ARG A 55 -8.35 19.23 0.11
CA ARG A 55 -9.36 18.36 -0.51
C ARG A 55 -8.83 16.93 -0.64
N ARG A 56 -9.65 15.98 -0.21
CA ARG A 56 -9.38 14.55 -0.37
C ARG A 56 -9.67 14.13 -1.82
N GLN A 57 -8.64 13.68 -2.52
CA GLN A 57 -8.76 13.03 -3.82
C GLN A 57 -8.52 11.54 -3.65
N VAL A 58 -9.40 10.71 -4.23
CA VAL A 58 -9.31 9.25 -4.17
C VAL A 58 -9.22 8.74 -5.60
N THR A 59 -8.13 8.06 -5.93
CA THR A 59 -7.89 7.51 -7.25
C THR A 59 -7.76 5.99 -7.15
N PRO A 60 -8.56 5.21 -7.89
CA PRO A 60 -8.37 3.76 -7.94
C PRO A 60 -6.98 3.44 -8.48
N VAL A 61 -6.26 2.55 -7.78
CA VAL A 61 -4.93 2.10 -8.21
C VAL A 61 -5.10 0.76 -8.91
N GLU A 62 -5.02 0.79 -10.23
CA GLU A 62 -4.82 -0.44 -10.99
C GLU A 62 -3.39 -0.92 -10.72
N CYS A 63 -3.27 -1.99 -9.94
CA CYS A 63 -2.05 -2.77 -10.02
C CYS A 63 -2.01 -3.35 -11.42
N VAL A 64 -1.12 -2.85 -12.27
CA VAL A 64 -0.57 -3.66 -13.36
C VAL A 64 0.05 -4.86 -12.66
N GLY A 65 -0.74 -5.92 -12.50
CA GLY A 65 -0.24 -7.21 -12.07
C GLY A 65 0.92 -7.52 -13.00
N ALA A 66 2.05 -7.94 -12.44
CA ALA A 66 3.04 -8.65 -13.22
C ALA A 66 2.30 -9.85 -13.83
N GLY A 67 1.86 -9.67 -15.07
CA GLY A 67 1.17 -10.67 -15.84
C GLY A 67 2.19 -11.71 -16.27
N ARG A 68 1.83 -12.96 -15.98
CA ARG A 68 2.45 -14.23 -16.38
C ARG A 68 3.69 -14.65 -15.59
#